data_AF-A0A2S2PLP2-F1
#
_entry.id   AF-A0A2S2PLP2-F1
#
_cell.length_a   1.000
_cell.length_b   1.000
_cell.length_c   1.000
_cell.angle_alpha   90.00
_cell.angle_beta   90.00
_cell.angle_gamma   90.00
#
_symmetry.space_group_name_H-M   'P 1'
#
loop_
_entity.id
_entity.type
_entity.pdbx_description
1 polymer ?
#
loop_
_entity_poly.entity_id
_entity_poly.type
_entity_poly.pdbx_seq_one_letter_code
_entity_poly.pdbx_strand_id
1 'polypeptide(L)'
;RTNMQSIKNFERTLISSGSSLNVSVNPMDPPINNGGVQRNARLSEIKTLVGNIFTKLKANNVELVVVIIPDYPPGIYAAIKQKSELEVGILTQCIKSKTMFKMNPSTSSNILLKINSKLNGINHTLANRSSPPSMEGAIIFGADVTHPSPDQTAIPSVAAVSKI
;
A
#
# COMPACT_ATOMS: atom_id res chain seq x y z
N ARG A 1 12.03 17.29 6.66
CA ARG A 1 10.55 17.27 6.85
C ARG A 1 9.92 17.04 5.49
N THR A 2 8.84 16.26 5.38
CA THR A 2 8.15 16.03 4.11
C THR A 2 7.67 17.37 3.56
N ASN A 3 8.16 17.76 2.38
CA ASN A 3 7.78 18.99 1.69
C ASN A 3 7.43 18.66 0.23
N MET A 4 6.87 19.62 -0.48
CA MET A 4 6.40 19.40 -1.85
C MET A 4 7.53 18.96 -2.79
N GLN A 5 8.72 19.53 -2.63
CA GLN A 5 9.89 19.14 -3.42
C GLN A 5 10.27 17.66 -3.21
N SER A 6 10.23 17.18 -1.98
CA SER A 6 10.56 15.79 -1.66
C SER A 6 9.53 14.82 -2.26
N ILE A 7 8.24 15.21 -2.23
CA ILE A 7 7.16 14.43 -2.84
C ILE A 7 7.34 14.38 -4.37
N LYS A 8 7.67 15.51 -5.01
CA LYS A 8 7.93 15.58 -6.45
C LYS A 8 9.18 14.78 -6.86
N ASN A 9 10.24 14.79 -6.04
CA ASN A 9 11.41 13.96 -6.30
C ASN A 9 11.05 12.46 -6.22
N PHE A 10 10.30 12.06 -5.20
CA PHE A 10 9.81 10.69 -5.04
C PHE A 10 8.94 10.24 -6.23
N GLU A 11 8.01 11.09 -6.67
CA GLU A 11 7.18 10.86 -7.85
C GLU A 11 8.05 10.61 -9.09
N ARG A 12 9.01 11.49 -9.37
CA ARG A 12 9.93 11.33 -10.51
C ARG A 12 10.72 10.03 -10.44
N THR A 13 11.21 9.65 -9.27
CA THR A 13 11.95 8.38 -9.10
C THR A 13 11.06 7.18 -9.38
N LEU A 14 9.80 7.18 -8.92
CA LEU A 14 8.85 6.11 -9.21
C LEU A 14 8.50 6.04 -10.70
N ILE A 15 8.25 7.17 -11.35
CA ILE A 15 7.97 7.22 -12.80
C ILE A 15 9.16 6.67 -13.59
N SER A 16 10.37 7.14 -13.30
CA SER A 16 11.59 6.69 -13.97
C SER A 16 11.85 5.20 -13.76
N SER A 17 11.65 4.69 -12.54
CA SER A 17 11.79 3.26 -12.24
C SER A 17 10.70 2.44 -12.95
N GLY A 18 9.48 2.95 -13.03
CA GLY A 18 8.37 2.35 -13.77
C GLY A 18 8.72 2.14 -15.24
N SER A 19 9.20 3.19 -15.90
CA SER A 19 9.62 3.12 -17.31
C SER A 19 10.67 2.03 -17.56
N SER A 20 11.62 1.84 -16.63
CA SER A 20 12.64 0.78 -16.75
C SER A 20 12.09 -0.64 -16.62
N LEU A 21 10.90 -0.80 -16.02
CA LEU A 21 10.20 -2.05 -15.80
C LEU A 21 9.03 -2.24 -16.77
N ASN A 22 8.90 -1.40 -17.80
CA ASN A 22 7.76 -1.34 -18.71
C ASN A 22 6.41 -1.09 -18.00
N VAL A 23 6.43 -0.38 -16.88
CA VAL A 23 5.24 0.05 -16.14
C VAL A 23 5.02 1.54 -16.36
N SER A 24 3.88 1.90 -16.92
CA SER A 24 3.48 3.31 -17.02
C SER A 24 2.96 3.79 -15.66
N VAL A 25 3.61 4.82 -15.11
CA VAL A 25 3.16 5.51 -13.89
C VAL A 25 2.76 6.92 -14.28
N ASN A 26 1.48 7.22 -14.20
CA ASN A 26 0.99 8.58 -14.42
C ASN A 26 1.48 9.52 -13.31
N PRO A 27 1.67 10.82 -13.61
CA PRO A 27 1.89 11.82 -12.58
C PRO A 27 0.82 11.74 -11.47
N MET A 28 1.24 11.85 -10.22
CA MET A 28 0.40 11.85 -9.04
C MET A 28 -0.19 13.26 -8.85
N ASP A 29 -1.28 13.56 -9.56
CA ASP A 29 -1.89 14.90 -9.59
C ASP A 29 -3.27 14.98 -8.88
N PRO A 30 -3.53 16.01 -8.06
CA PRO A 30 -2.55 16.82 -7.34
C PRO A 30 -2.05 16.12 -6.07
N PRO A 31 -0.75 16.29 -5.71
CA PRO A 31 -0.25 15.82 -4.43
C PRO A 31 -0.97 16.57 -3.30
N ILE A 32 -1.80 15.85 -2.55
CA ILE A 32 -2.59 16.42 -1.46
C ILE A 32 -1.68 16.59 -0.24
N ASN A 33 -1.23 17.82 -0.02
CA ASN A 33 -0.49 18.21 1.17
C ASN A 33 -1.33 19.16 2.04
N ASN A 34 -2.32 18.62 2.75
CA ASN A 34 -3.21 19.37 3.65
C ASN A 34 -2.49 19.79 4.96
N GLY A 35 -1.35 20.47 4.86
CA GLY A 35 -0.56 20.96 6.00
C GLY A 35 0.23 19.89 6.77
N GLY A 36 0.16 18.62 6.34
CA GLY A 36 0.73 17.49 7.04
C GLY A 36 0.03 17.19 8.38
N VAL A 37 0.21 15.98 8.88
CA VAL A 37 -0.24 15.64 10.24
C VAL A 37 0.62 16.42 11.23
N GLN A 38 0.02 17.31 12.03
CA GLN A 38 0.73 18.01 13.10
C GLN A 38 1.31 16.99 14.08
N ARG A 39 2.50 17.25 14.64
CA ARG A 39 3.19 16.33 15.56
C ARG A 39 2.32 15.88 16.75
N ASN A 40 1.38 16.72 17.16
CA ASN A 40 0.51 16.49 18.32
C ASN A 40 -0.94 16.11 17.93
N ALA A 41 -1.20 15.86 16.64
CA ALA A 41 -2.53 15.49 16.18
C ALA A 41 -2.97 14.15 16.80
N ARG A 42 -4.22 14.09 17.27
CA ARG A 42 -4.77 12.86 17.83
C ARG A 42 -5.07 11.86 16.72
N LEU A 43 -4.95 10.57 17.02
CA LEU A 43 -5.22 9.51 16.04
C LEU A 43 -6.66 9.58 15.50
N SER A 44 -7.62 10.00 16.32
CA SER A 44 -9.02 10.21 15.93
C SER A 44 -9.20 11.32 14.88
N GLU A 45 -8.47 12.43 15.04
CA GLU A 45 -8.47 13.56 14.09
C GLU A 45 -7.89 13.10 12.75
N ILE A 46 -6.78 12.35 12.79
CA ILE A 46 -6.14 11.78 11.58
C ILE A 46 -7.11 10.82 10.88
N LYS A 47 -7.78 9.93 11.61
CA LYS A 47 -8.77 9.00 11.03
C LYS A 47 -9.89 9.76 10.31
N THR A 48 -10.40 10.82 10.91
CA THR A 48 -11.48 11.65 10.33
C THR A 48 -11.00 12.36 9.07
N LEU A 49 -9.83 13.02 9.14
CA LEU A 49 -9.23 13.73 8.01
C LEU A 49 -8.95 12.78 6.83
N VAL A 50 -8.30 11.65 7.09
CA VAL A 50 -7.96 10.66 6.06
C VAL A 50 -9.22 10.04 5.46
N GLY A 51 -10.24 9.75 6.27
CA GLY A 51 -11.53 9.26 5.79
C GLY A 51 -12.17 10.23 4.78
N ASN A 52 -12.24 11.51 5.12
CA ASN A 52 -12.80 12.54 4.25
C ASN A 52 -12.01 12.67 2.92
N ILE A 53 -10.69 12.58 2.98
CA ILE A 53 -9.83 12.61 1.77
C ILE A 53 -10.08 11.37 0.91
N PHE A 54 -10.08 10.18 1.50
CA PHE A 54 -10.29 8.93 0.77
C PHE A 54 -11.67 8.85 0.13
N THR A 55 -12.73 9.31 0.81
CA THR A 55 -14.08 9.36 0.22
C THR A 55 -14.12 10.27 -1.00
N LYS A 56 -13.49 11.45 -0.94
CA LYS A 56 -13.40 12.37 -2.08
C LYS A 56 -12.62 11.74 -3.25
N LEU A 57 -11.50 11.10 -2.97
CA LEU A 57 -10.68 10.47 -4.01
C LEU A 57 -11.39 9.27 -4.65
N LYS A 58 -12.09 8.48 -3.84
CA LYS A 58 -12.93 7.39 -4.36
C LYS A 58 -14.04 7.91 -5.26
N ALA A 59 -14.70 9.01 -4.88
CA ALA A 59 -15.72 9.64 -5.72
C ALA A 59 -15.17 10.16 -7.06
N ASN A 60 -13.88 10.49 -7.11
CA ASN A 60 -13.17 10.89 -8.33
C ASN A 60 -12.56 9.70 -9.10
N ASN A 61 -12.95 8.46 -8.78
CA ASN A 61 -12.46 7.23 -9.43
C ASN A 61 -10.93 7.06 -9.37
N VAL A 62 -10.29 7.48 -8.28
CA VAL A 62 -8.86 7.23 -8.08
C VAL A 62 -8.63 5.73 -7.81
N GLU A 63 -7.79 5.10 -8.62
CA GLU A 63 -7.49 3.67 -8.54
C GLU A 63 -6.67 3.30 -7.30
N LEU A 64 -5.67 4.11 -6.95
CA LEU A 64 -4.77 3.88 -5.83
C LEU A 64 -4.23 5.19 -5.25
N VAL A 65 -4.15 5.25 -3.92
CA VAL A 65 -3.58 6.38 -3.19
C VAL A 65 -2.22 6.00 -2.58
N VAL A 66 -1.17 6.74 -2.93
CA VAL A 66 0.12 6.63 -2.25
C VAL A 66 0.11 7.49 -1.00
N VAL A 67 0.32 6.88 0.16
CA VAL A 67 0.22 7.56 1.46
C VAL A 67 1.59 7.60 2.14
N ILE A 68 2.13 8.80 2.34
CA ILE A 68 3.40 8.99 3.06
C ILE A 68 3.12 9.09 4.56
N ILE A 69 3.60 8.10 5.32
CA ILE A 69 3.30 7.93 6.74
C ILE A 69 4.47 8.44 7.60
N PRO A 70 4.22 9.35 8.58
CA PRO A 70 5.20 9.74 9.58
C PRO A 70 5.47 8.62 10.61
N ASP A 71 6.56 8.70 11.35
CA ASP A 71 6.88 7.72 12.40
C ASP A 71 5.94 7.81 13.63
N TYR A 72 5.23 8.93 13.78
CA TYR A 72 4.35 9.22 14.92
C TYR A 72 3.04 9.89 14.45
N PRO A 73 1.93 9.72 15.20
CA PRO A 73 1.80 8.88 16.40
C PRO A 73 1.78 7.37 16.09
N PRO A 74 2.06 6.50 17.07
CA PRO A 74 1.92 5.06 16.91
C PRO A 74 0.49 4.68 16.49
N GLY A 75 0.35 3.61 15.72
CA GLY A 75 -0.96 3.15 15.23
C GLY A 75 -1.51 3.91 14.02
N ILE A 76 -0.84 4.95 13.52
CA ILE A 76 -1.27 5.71 12.33
C ILE A 76 -1.42 4.82 11.08
N TYR A 77 -0.51 3.85 10.87
CA TYR A 77 -0.60 2.92 9.76
C TYR A 77 -1.89 2.07 9.83
N ALA A 78 -2.14 1.47 11.00
CA ALA A 78 -3.34 0.66 11.22
C ALA A 78 -4.62 1.50 11.05
N ALA A 79 -4.61 2.74 11.54
CA ALA A 79 -5.72 3.67 11.37
C ALA A 79 -6.00 4.01 9.89
N ILE A 80 -4.96 4.30 9.10
CA ILE A 80 -5.08 4.55 7.67
C ILE A 80 -5.63 3.31 6.96
N LYS A 81 -5.08 2.13 7.25
CA LYS A 81 -5.50 0.87 6.62
C LYS A 81 -6.93 0.49 6.96
N GLN A 82 -7.31 0.56 8.23
CA GLN A 82 -8.67 0.32 8.68
C GLN A 82 -9.66 1.23 7.95
N LYS A 83 -9.36 2.53 7.87
CA LYS A 83 -10.22 3.49 7.18
C LYS A 83 -10.30 3.23 5.68
N SER A 84 -9.18 2.92 5.02
CA SER A 84 -9.18 2.67 3.57
C SER A 84 -9.86 1.36 3.18
N GLU A 85 -9.64 0.28 3.92
CA GLU A 85 -10.05 -1.07 3.53
C GLU A 85 -11.42 -1.46 4.07
N LEU A 86 -11.74 -1.08 5.32
CA LEU A 86 -13.00 -1.49 5.96
C LEU A 86 -14.13 -0.47 5.79
N GLU A 87 -13.82 0.82 5.69
CA GLU A 87 -14.84 1.87 5.66
C GLU A 87 -15.03 2.48 4.27
N VAL A 88 -13.94 2.86 3.59
CA VAL A 88 -14.03 3.57 2.30
C VAL A 88 -13.95 2.61 1.11
N GLY A 89 -13.12 1.58 1.16
CA GLY A 89 -12.86 0.67 0.03
C GLY A 89 -12.06 1.34 -1.09
N ILE A 90 -10.90 1.91 -0.77
CA ILE A 90 -9.93 2.46 -1.74
C ILE A 90 -8.56 1.81 -1.54
N LEU A 91 -7.86 1.51 -2.64
CA LEU A 91 -6.53 0.90 -2.57
C LEU A 91 -5.49 1.91 -2.10
N THR A 92 -4.58 1.46 -1.23
CA THR A 92 -3.52 2.30 -0.68
C THR A 92 -2.14 1.67 -0.78
N GLN A 93 -1.14 2.47 -1.16
CA GLN A 93 0.28 2.16 -0.99
C GLN A 93 0.89 3.06 0.08
N CYS A 94 0.95 2.54 1.30
CA CYS A 94 1.55 3.22 2.43
C CYS A 94 3.08 3.14 2.38
N ILE A 95 3.78 4.26 2.56
CA ILE A 95 5.25 4.36 2.53
C ILE A 95 5.70 5.19 3.72
N LYS A 96 6.63 4.66 4.53
CA LYS A 96 7.22 5.44 5.63
C LYS A 96 7.97 6.64 5.04
N SER A 97 7.83 7.80 5.66
CA SER A 97 8.51 9.03 5.24
C SER A 97 10.04 8.84 5.14
N LYS A 98 10.65 8.09 6.07
CA LYS A 98 12.08 7.69 6.00
C LYS A 98 12.44 6.89 4.74
N THR A 99 11.57 5.99 4.30
CA THR A 99 11.78 5.19 3.08
C THR A 99 11.71 6.06 1.83
N MET A 100 10.78 7.02 1.79
CA MET A 100 10.69 8.01 0.71
C MET A 100 11.99 8.83 0.61
N PHE A 101 12.53 9.29 1.74
CA PHE A 101 13.77 10.09 1.76
C PHE A 101 15.04 9.31 1.40
N LYS A 102 15.09 8.01 1.72
CA LYS A 102 16.24 7.14 1.43
C LYS A 102 15.98 6.24 0.22
N MET A 103 15.11 6.66 -0.68
CA MET A 103 14.71 5.86 -1.83
C MET A 103 15.90 5.59 -2.74
N ASN A 104 16.02 4.34 -3.17
CA ASN A 104 16.98 3.87 -4.16
C ASN A 104 16.25 3.02 -5.22
N PRO A 105 16.90 2.70 -6.36
CA PRO A 105 16.26 1.94 -7.43
C PRO A 105 15.65 0.60 -7.00
N SER A 106 16.33 -0.16 -6.14
CA SER A 106 15.79 -1.43 -5.62
C SER A 106 14.51 -1.21 -4.79
N THR A 107 14.47 -0.14 -4.00
CA THR A 107 13.31 0.21 -3.17
C THR A 107 12.13 0.67 -4.02
N SER A 108 12.36 1.49 -5.05
CA SER A 108 11.30 1.90 -5.98
C SER A 108 10.75 0.69 -6.76
N SER A 109 11.60 -0.21 -7.25
CA SER A 109 11.17 -1.45 -7.90
C SER A 109 10.30 -2.31 -6.98
N ASN A 110 10.70 -2.51 -5.72
CA ASN A 110 9.91 -3.26 -4.74
C ASN A 110 8.55 -2.60 -4.42
N ILE A 111 8.47 -1.27 -4.47
CA ILE A 111 7.20 -0.55 -4.32
C ILE A 111 6.32 -0.75 -5.55
N LEU A 112 6.90 -0.69 -6.76
CA LEU A 112 6.16 -0.90 -8.02
C LEU A 112 5.60 -2.31 -8.12
N LEU A 113 6.34 -3.34 -7.70
CA LEU A 113 5.82 -4.72 -7.61
C LEU A 113 4.56 -4.79 -6.73
N LYS A 114 4.55 -4.07 -5.60
CA LYS A 114 3.38 -4.03 -4.68
C LYS A 114 2.21 -3.24 -5.26
N ILE A 115 2.48 -2.15 -5.98
CA ILE A 115 1.45 -1.35 -6.64
C ILE A 115 0.80 -2.17 -7.76
N ASN A 116 1.61 -2.81 -8.61
CA ASN A 116 1.13 -3.63 -9.71
C ASN A 116 0.19 -4.73 -9.21
N SER A 117 0.58 -5.49 -8.19
CA SER A 117 -0.30 -6.54 -7.62
C SER A 117 -1.59 -6.01 -6.99
N LYS A 118 -1.58 -4.79 -6.41
CA LYS A 118 -2.81 -4.18 -5.87
C LYS A 118 -3.79 -3.76 -6.95
N LEU A 119 -3.26 -3.39 -8.12
CA LEU A 119 -4.03 -3.07 -9.31
C LEU A 119 -4.33 -4.32 -10.15
N ASN A 120 -4.24 -5.51 -9.54
CA ASN A 120 -4.46 -6.81 -10.17
C ASN A 120 -3.50 -7.16 -11.33
N GLY A 121 -2.36 -6.47 -11.41
CA GLY A 121 -1.31 -6.77 -12.38
C GLY A 121 -0.48 -8.00 -11.99
N ILE A 122 0.10 -8.64 -12.99
CA ILE A 122 0.95 -9.83 -12.85
C ILE A 122 2.42 -9.39 -12.93
N ASN A 123 3.19 -9.65 -11.87
CA ASN A 123 4.63 -9.33 -11.86
C ASN A 123 5.47 -10.41 -12.55
N HIS A 124 5.16 -11.67 -12.29
CA HIS A 124 5.93 -12.82 -12.76
C HIS A 124 5.00 -13.99 -13.06
N THR A 125 5.37 -14.79 -14.06
CA THR A 125 4.73 -16.06 -14.39
C THR A 125 5.78 -17.15 -14.47
N LEU A 126 5.41 -18.39 -14.15
CA LEU A 126 6.29 -19.53 -14.39
C LEU A 126 6.41 -19.77 -15.89
N ALA A 127 7.61 -20.09 -16.36
CA ALA A 127 7.80 -20.54 -17.74
C ALA A 127 7.12 -21.91 -17.93
N ASN A 128 6.56 -22.17 -19.11
CA ASN A 128 5.85 -23.44 -19.40
C ASN A 128 6.69 -24.68 -19.05
N ARG A 129 8.01 -24.66 -19.36
CA ARG A 129 8.95 -25.75 -19.04
C ARG A 129 9.14 -26.01 -17.53
N SER A 130 8.77 -25.05 -16.69
CA SER A 130 8.89 -25.10 -15.24
C SER A 130 7.55 -25.35 -14.55
N SER A 131 6.45 -25.36 -15.31
CA SER A 131 5.13 -25.69 -14.79
C SER A 131 4.93 -27.21 -14.81
N PRO A 132 4.67 -27.87 -13.66
CA PRO A 132 4.38 -29.30 -13.66
C PRO A 132 3.06 -29.57 -14.41
N PRO A 133 2.90 -30.74 -15.07
CA PRO A 133 1.69 -31.08 -15.80
C PRO A 133 0.40 -31.00 -14.96
N SER A 134 0.50 -31.24 -13.65
CA SER A 134 -0.61 -31.15 -12.70
C SER A 134 -1.15 -29.73 -12.48
N MET A 135 -0.51 -28.69 -13.03
CA MET A 135 -0.99 -27.31 -12.94
C MET A 135 -2.08 -26.98 -13.97
N GLU A 136 -2.24 -27.78 -15.01
CA GLU A 136 -3.26 -27.54 -16.02
C GLU A 136 -4.67 -27.72 -15.43
N GLY A 137 -5.47 -26.65 -15.45
CA GLY A 137 -6.81 -26.63 -14.83
C GLY A 137 -6.82 -26.60 -13.29
N ALA A 138 -5.65 -26.54 -12.65
CA ALA A 138 -5.56 -26.49 -11.20
C ALA A 138 -5.83 -25.08 -10.64
N ILE A 139 -6.41 -25.02 -9.44
CA ILE A 139 -6.51 -23.80 -8.64
C ILE A 139 -5.66 -24.01 -7.39
N ILE A 140 -4.80 -23.03 -7.07
CA ILE A 140 -4.00 -23.05 -5.85
C ILE A 140 -4.70 -22.24 -4.77
N PHE A 141 -4.84 -22.84 -3.59
CA PHE A 141 -5.28 -22.16 -2.38
C PHE A 141 -4.15 -22.14 -1.36
N GLY A 142 -3.96 -20.98 -0.72
CA GLY A 142 -3.18 -20.85 0.50
C GLY A 142 -4.11 -20.69 1.69
N ALA A 143 -3.83 -21.37 2.79
CA ALA A 143 -4.56 -21.22 4.04
C ALA A 143 -3.57 -21.11 5.20
N ASP A 144 -3.85 -20.21 6.14
CA ASP A 144 -3.07 -20.00 7.36
C ASP A 144 -3.98 -19.72 8.55
N VAL A 145 -3.52 -20.12 9.74
CA VAL A 145 -4.18 -19.81 11.02
C VAL A 145 -3.14 -19.21 11.95
N THR A 146 -3.37 -17.96 12.33
CA THR A 146 -2.53 -17.26 13.31
C THR A 146 -3.19 -17.35 14.69
N HIS A 147 -2.50 -17.98 15.64
CA HIS A 147 -2.88 -18.01 17.05
C HIS A 147 -2.30 -16.81 17.82
N PRO A 148 -2.99 -16.30 18.86
CA PRO A 148 -2.42 -15.31 19.75
C PRO A 148 -1.26 -15.88 20.59
N SER A 149 -0.57 -15.04 21.36
CA SER A 149 0.43 -15.50 22.34
C SER A 149 -0.21 -16.53 23.31
N PRO A 150 0.52 -17.55 23.79
CA PRO A 150 -0.02 -18.54 24.72
C PRO A 150 -0.69 -17.94 25.97
N ASP A 151 -0.19 -16.79 26.43
CA ASP A 151 -0.72 -16.08 27.61
C ASP A 151 -2.03 -15.30 27.33
N GLN A 152 -2.45 -15.18 26.07
CA GLN A 152 -3.62 -14.40 25.64
C GLN A 152 -4.81 -15.31 25.30
N THR A 153 -5.36 -15.99 26.31
CA THR A 153 -6.43 -16.99 26.15
C THR A 153 -7.79 -16.42 25.69
N ALA A 154 -8.00 -15.10 25.83
CA ALA A 154 -9.25 -14.43 25.44
C ALA A 154 -9.26 -13.89 24.00
N ILE A 155 -8.13 -13.91 23.29
CA ILE A 155 -8.05 -13.43 21.90
C ILE A 155 -8.33 -14.60 20.96
N PRO A 156 -9.25 -14.47 19.98
CA PRO A 156 -9.50 -15.55 19.04
C PRO A 156 -8.33 -15.73 18.07
N SER A 157 -8.21 -16.95 17.54
CA SER A 157 -7.33 -17.21 16.41
C SER A 157 -7.93 -16.63 15.13
N VAL A 158 -7.08 -16.22 14.19
CA VAL A 158 -7.50 -15.65 12.90
C VAL A 158 -7.12 -16.63 11.79
N ALA A 159 -8.12 -17.09 11.04
CA ALA A 159 -7.92 -17.90 9.84
C ALA A 159 -8.00 -17.03 8.59
N ALA A 160 -7.12 -17.27 7.61
CA ALA A 160 -7.11 -16.61 6.33
C ALA A 160 -6.97 -17.63 5.20
N VAL A 161 -7.73 -17.42 4.11
CA VAL A 161 -7.65 -18.23 2.89
C VAL A 161 -7.49 -17.30 1.69
N SER A 162 -6.55 -17.61 0.81
CA SER A 162 -6.32 -16.90 -0.44
C SER A 162 -6.37 -17.86 -1.63
N LYS A 163 -6.90 -17.37 -2.75
CA LYS A 163 -6.74 -17.99 -4.07
C LYS A 163 -5.52 -17.33 -4.73
N ILE A 164 -4.60 -18.14 -5.22
CA ILE A 164 -3.35 -17.71 -5.87
C ILE A 164 -3.49 -17.83 -7.38
#